data_AF-V9IMI9-F1
#
_entry.id   AF-V9IMI9-F1
#
_cell.length_a   1.000
_cell.length_b   1.000
_cell.length_c   1.000
_cell.angle_alpha   90.00
_cell.angle_beta   90.00
_cell.angle_gamma   90.00
#
_symmetry.space_group_name_H-M   'P 1'
#
loop_
_entity.id
_entity.type
_entity.pdbx_description
1 polymer ?
#
loop_
_entity_poly.entity_id
_entity_poly.type
_entity_poly.pdbx_seq_one_letter_code
_entity_poly.pdbx_strand_id
1 'polypeptide(L)'
;MSQVPLIAAEETSTTESPTCNMVILEAGLPGDTWRYCVERERLAERSEWFRAMLVGPLAPAPSDPPPLLKLQHVEKRAFDYLLRYLLDEPINFQSVSTARATLDAAHQYLCPELARLAVQYLERNLNSNTVLEIYQGLSLYANHITSGLNRSSNLPTAPPAPGDDAGEIAAVCTRLLTACLNVIDSEPEAVFDQEHFEELNSAEVEELACRDSLRLANESTLFHALDRWAASECRRNGVEPSASNKRSALSDDVWYSVRYPLMTDREFIEGPMASGILSSEESAYIVARILGHTRNDENEELRNSIGGPLPRLTSTPRVGVRTYEDQSCRMSKPGKKECQDNRKNRRKECATQGQRTCARIGNCLVRVLACIFD
;
A
#
# COMPACT_ATOMS: atom_id res chain seq x y z
N MET A 1 -75.48 -0.18 43.99
CA MET A 1 -74.60 0.98 43.74
C MET A 1 -73.70 1.14 44.96
N SER A 2 -72.60 0.38 45.03
CA SER A 2 -71.68 0.37 46.17
C SER A 2 -70.25 0.43 45.64
N GLN A 3 -69.60 1.54 45.97
CA GLN A 3 -68.17 1.76 46.26
C GLN A 3 -67.12 1.20 45.30
N VAL A 4 -66.48 2.14 44.60
CA VAL A 4 -65.13 2.04 44.02
C VAL A 4 -64.10 2.20 45.15
N PRO A 5 -63.06 1.37 45.22
CA PRO A 5 -61.81 1.73 45.89
C PRO A 5 -60.77 2.24 44.88
N LEU A 6 -60.15 3.35 45.25
CA LEU A 6 -58.92 3.89 44.66
C LEU A 6 -57.79 2.84 44.70
N ILE A 7 -57.02 2.74 43.62
CA ILE A 7 -55.62 2.30 43.68
C ILE A 7 -54.77 3.52 43.33
N ALA A 8 -54.04 3.97 44.34
CA ALA A 8 -53.03 5.01 44.24
C ALA A 8 -51.87 4.54 43.37
N ALA A 9 -51.29 5.48 42.63
CA ALA A 9 -49.99 5.32 42.01
C ALA A 9 -48.94 5.07 43.10
N GLU A 10 -48.39 3.87 43.15
CA GLU A 10 -47.10 3.65 43.80
C GLU A 10 -46.03 3.71 42.73
N GLU A 11 -45.24 4.77 42.82
CA GLU A 11 -43.89 4.88 42.29
C GLU A 11 -43.06 3.73 42.84
N THR A 12 -43.01 2.59 42.15
CA THR A 12 -41.96 1.60 42.40
C THR A 12 -40.69 2.10 41.72
N SER A 13 -39.92 2.88 42.47
CA SER A 13 -38.46 2.91 42.32
C SER A 13 -37.94 1.50 42.57
N THR A 14 -37.93 0.69 41.51
CA THR A 14 -37.26 -0.61 41.51
C THR A 14 -35.78 -0.34 41.58
N THR A 15 -35.22 -0.37 42.79
CA THR A 15 -33.81 -0.63 43.02
C THR A 15 -33.51 -2.00 42.42
N GLU A 16 -33.10 -2.02 41.16
CA GLU A 16 -32.59 -3.22 40.51
C GLU A 16 -31.39 -3.74 41.34
N SER A 17 -31.38 -5.04 41.63
CA SER A 17 -30.27 -5.65 42.36
C SER A 17 -28.96 -5.39 41.60
N PRO A 18 -27.85 -5.02 42.28
CA PRO A 18 -26.58 -4.68 41.64
C PRO A 18 -26.00 -5.82 40.78
N THR A 19 -26.43 -7.06 41.04
CA THR A 19 -26.06 -8.24 40.25
C THR A 19 -26.67 -8.26 38.85
N CYS A 20 -27.80 -7.59 38.62
CA CYS A 20 -28.48 -7.56 37.31
C CYS A 20 -27.79 -6.62 36.31
N ASN A 21 -27.07 -5.60 36.81
CA ASN A 21 -26.39 -4.61 35.98
C ASN A 21 -24.98 -5.05 35.56
N MET A 22 -24.50 -6.23 35.96
CA MET A 22 -23.15 -6.69 35.62
C MET A 22 -23.13 -7.59 34.38
N VAL A 23 -22.04 -7.52 33.62
CA VAL A 23 -21.75 -8.42 32.50
C VAL A 23 -20.25 -8.72 32.46
N ILE A 24 -19.89 -9.92 32.01
CA ILE A 24 -18.49 -10.29 31.76
C ILE A 24 -18.23 -10.21 30.26
N LEU A 25 -17.34 -9.31 29.85
CA LEU A 25 -16.85 -9.21 28.47
C LEU A 25 -15.57 -10.03 28.33
N GLU A 26 -15.54 -10.98 27.42
CA GLU A 26 -14.33 -11.73 27.03
C GLU A 26 -13.81 -11.18 25.70
N ALA A 27 -12.62 -10.56 25.72
CA ALA A 27 -11.97 -9.99 24.54
C ALA A 27 -10.55 -10.55 24.36
N GLY A 28 -10.11 -10.69 23.12
CA GLY A 28 -8.78 -11.22 22.77
C GLY A 28 -8.82 -12.32 21.71
N LEU A 29 -7.65 -12.68 21.19
CA LEU A 29 -7.49 -13.74 20.20
C LEU A 29 -7.61 -15.13 20.87
N PRO A 30 -7.96 -16.19 20.12
CA PRO A 30 -8.00 -17.54 20.67
C PRO A 30 -6.66 -17.93 21.32
N GLY A 31 -6.67 -18.16 22.63
CA GLY A 31 -5.46 -18.49 23.41
C GLY A 31 -4.88 -17.32 24.22
N ASP A 32 -5.26 -16.07 23.94
CA ASP A 32 -4.91 -14.88 24.74
C ASP A 32 -6.15 -13.99 24.94
N THR A 33 -7.11 -14.54 25.70
CA THR A 33 -8.34 -13.83 26.06
C THR A 33 -8.28 -13.26 27.47
N TRP A 34 -9.01 -12.17 27.68
CA TRP A 34 -9.16 -11.52 28.98
C TRP A 34 -10.62 -11.26 29.29
N ARG A 35 -10.95 -11.30 30.58
CA ARG A 35 -12.31 -11.09 31.09
C ARG A 35 -12.40 -9.78 31.85
N TYR A 36 -13.39 -8.97 31.49
CA TYR A 36 -13.68 -7.68 32.11
C TYR A 36 -15.07 -7.75 32.72
N CYS A 37 -15.17 -7.53 34.03
CA CYS A 37 -16.46 -7.44 34.73
C CYS A 37 -16.88 -5.97 34.76
N VAL A 38 -17.97 -5.62 34.09
CA VAL A 38 -18.37 -4.22 33.85
C VAL A 38 -19.87 -4.03 34.06
N GLU A 39 -20.25 -2.79 34.38
CA GLU A 39 -21.64 -2.35 34.48
C GLU A 39 -22.21 -2.09 33.08
N ARG A 40 -23.41 -2.62 32.82
CA ARG A 40 -24.04 -2.58 31.49
C ARG A 40 -24.48 -1.17 31.13
N GLU A 41 -25.14 -0.50 32.07
CA GLU A 41 -25.63 0.87 31.88
C GLU A 41 -24.49 1.86 31.63
N ARG A 42 -23.37 1.73 32.36
CA ARG A 42 -22.22 2.65 32.21
C ARG A 42 -21.63 2.63 30.80
N LEU A 43 -21.52 1.46 30.16
CA LEU A 43 -21.06 1.36 28.77
C LEU A 43 -22.14 1.77 27.78
N ALA A 44 -23.41 1.47 28.08
CA ALA A 44 -24.56 1.81 27.25
C ALA A 44 -24.79 3.33 27.13
N GLU A 45 -24.51 4.10 28.18
CA GLU A 45 -24.58 5.57 28.17
C GLU A 45 -23.55 6.21 27.24
N ARG A 46 -22.43 5.52 26.99
CA ARG A 46 -21.26 6.08 26.28
C ARG A 46 -21.10 5.57 24.86
N SER A 47 -21.81 4.50 24.50
CA SER A 47 -21.70 3.90 23.19
C SER A 47 -23.02 3.26 22.79
N GLU A 48 -23.55 3.71 21.66
CA GLU A 48 -24.73 3.15 21.03
C GLU A 48 -24.56 1.66 20.68
N TRP A 49 -23.32 1.26 20.36
CA TRP A 49 -22.99 -0.13 20.10
C TRP A 49 -23.14 -1.00 21.36
N PHE A 50 -22.56 -0.57 22.48
CA PHE A 50 -22.72 -1.25 23.77
C PHE A 50 -24.14 -1.15 24.30
N ARG A 51 -24.87 -0.06 24.04
CA ARG A 51 -26.29 0.07 24.37
C ARG A 51 -27.11 -1.02 23.69
N ALA A 52 -26.90 -1.22 22.39
CA ALA A 52 -27.59 -2.26 21.63
C ALA A 52 -27.24 -3.68 22.12
N MET A 53 -25.96 -3.94 22.44
CA MET A 53 -25.49 -5.26 22.87
C MET A 53 -25.84 -5.59 24.33
N LEU A 54 -25.86 -4.60 25.23
CA LEU A 54 -25.94 -4.82 26.69
C LEU A 54 -27.30 -4.49 27.30
N VAL A 55 -28.06 -3.58 26.69
CA VAL A 55 -29.37 -3.11 27.21
C VAL A 55 -30.49 -3.30 26.17
N GLY A 56 -30.15 -3.47 24.89
CA GLY A 56 -31.10 -3.69 23.80
C GLY A 56 -31.76 -5.08 23.80
N PRO A 57 -32.67 -5.35 22.85
CA PRO A 57 -33.40 -6.62 22.75
C PRO A 57 -32.50 -7.85 22.48
N LEU A 58 -31.26 -7.62 22.06
CA LEU A 58 -30.24 -8.64 21.82
C LEU A 58 -29.40 -8.94 23.07
N ALA A 59 -29.64 -8.21 24.16
CA ALA A 59 -28.85 -8.32 25.35
C ALA A 59 -29.14 -9.63 26.10
N PRO A 60 -28.11 -10.30 26.64
CA PRO A 60 -28.31 -11.51 27.43
C PRO A 60 -29.12 -11.18 28.68
N ALA A 61 -30.11 -12.03 29.01
CA ALA A 61 -30.91 -11.86 30.21
C ALA A 61 -30.01 -11.75 31.46
N PRO A 62 -30.32 -10.88 32.42
CA PRO A 62 -29.60 -10.82 33.69
C PRO A 62 -29.60 -12.19 34.37
N SER A 63 -28.44 -12.64 34.84
CA SER A 63 -28.26 -13.93 35.51
C SER A 63 -27.25 -13.83 36.65
N ASP A 64 -27.30 -14.79 37.58
CA ASP A 64 -26.28 -15.01 38.61
C ASP A 64 -25.68 -16.42 38.44
N PRO A 65 -24.41 -16.57 38.03
CA PRO A 65 -23.41 -15.51 37.80
C PRO A 65 -23.70 -14.63 36.56
N PRO A 66 -23.09 -13.43 36.47
CA PRO A 66 -23.28 -12.52 35.34
C PRO A 66 -23.02 -13.18 33.98
N PRO A 67 -23.79 -12.82 32.94
CA PRO A 67 -23.65 -13.43 31.62
C PRO A 67 -22.29 -13.10 30.98
N LEU A 68 -21.76 -14.06 30.22
CA LEU A 68 -20.51 -13.93 29.48
C LEU A 68 -20.79 -13.57 28.01
N LEU A 69 -20.25 -12.44 27.55
CA LEU A 69 -20.27 -12.02 26.14
C LEU A 69 -18.88 -12.08 25.55
N LYS A 70 -18.73 -12.86 24.49
CA LYS A 70 -17.46 -12.98 23.75
C LYS A 70 -17.42 -11.95 22.64
N LEU A 71 -16.49 -11.02 22.73
CA LEU A 71 -16.21 -10.04 21.69
C LEU A 71 -15.26 -10.68 20.69
N GLN A 72 -15.73 -10.86 19.45
CA GLN A 72 -14.92 -11.43 18.38
C GLN A 72 -14.05 -10.35 17.74
N HIS A 73 -12.83 -10.75 17.33
CA HIS A 73 -11.94 -9.96 16.47
C HIS A 73 -11.34 -8.69 17.09
N VAL A 74 -11.16 -8.64 18.42
CA VAL A 74 -10.49 -7.50 19.08
C VAL A 74 -9.31 -7.98 19.91
N GLU A 75 -8.15 -7.35 19.70
CA GLU A 75 -6.97 -7.62 20.52
C GLU A 75 -7.19 -7.15 21.97
N LYS A 76 -6.70 -7.93 22.93
CA LYS A 76 -6.82 -7.65 24.36
C LYS A 76 -6.38 -6.23 24.73
N ARG A 77 -5.20 -5.79 24.24
CA ARG A 77 -4.64 -4.47 24.58
C ARG A 77 -5.43 -3.34 23.95
N ALA A 78 -5.87 -3.49 22.70
CA ALA A 78 -6.73 -2.53 22.04
C ALA A 78 -8.06 -2.36 22.78
N PHE A 79 -8.67 -3.47 23.19
CA PHE A 79 -9.91 -3.45 23.97
C PHE A 79 -9.73 -2.78 25.34
N ASP A 80 -8.59 -2.99 26.01
CA ASP A 80 -8.27 -2.31 27.27
C ASP A 80 -8.28 -0.78 27.10
N TYR A 81 -7.69 -0.24 26.02
CA TYR A 81 -7.75 1.20 25.75
C TYR A 81 -9.16 1.69 25.38
N LEU A 82 -9.93 0.89 24.64
CA LEU A 82 -11.34 1.19 24.37
C LEU A 82 -12.15 1.24 25.67
N LEU A 83 -11.94 0.29 26.58
CA LEU A 83 -12.63 0.28 27.86
C LEU A 83 -12.22 1.48 28.71
N ARG A 84 -10.91 1.79 28.80
CA ARG A 84 -10.42 3.00 29.47
C ARG A 84 -11.08 4.27 28.92
N TYR A 85 -11.17 4.39 27.59
CA TYR A 85 -11.86 5.50 26.94
C TYR A 85 -13.32 5.63 27.40
N LEU A 86 -14.08 4.53 27.38
CA LEU A 86 -15.49 4.52 27.78
C LEU A 86 -15.68 4.82 29.27
N LEU A 87 -14.67 4.57 30.10
CA LEU A 87 -14.67 4.81 31.54
C LEU A 87 -14.08 6.18 31.95
N ASP A 88 -13.74 7.06 30.99
CA ASP A 88 -13.05 8.34 31.17
C ASP A 88 -11.66 8.24 31.81
N GLU A 89 -10.97 7.13 31.60
CA GLU A 89 -9.60 6.95 32.05
C GLU A 89 -8.58 7.51 31.04
N PRO A 90 -7.43 8.03 31.51
CA PRO A 90 -6.41 8.56 30.62
C PRO A 90 -5.80 7.48 29.72
N ILE A 91 -5.65 7.81 28.44
CA ILE A 91 -5.13 6.91 27.41
C ILE A 91 -3.69 7.30 27.08
N ASN A 92 -2.77 6.39 27.35
CA ASN A 92 -1.35 6.53 27.00
C ASN A 92 -0.88 5.31 26.22
N PHE A 93 -0.79 5.44 24.89
CA PHE A 93 -0.29 4.37 24.04
C PHE A 93 1.19 4.09 24.30
N GLN A 94 1.56 2.81 24.32
CA GLN A 94 2.92 2.35 24.61
C GLN A 94 3.71 1.98 23.35
N SER A 95 3.03 1.65 22.26
CA SER A 95 3.64 1.20 21.01
C SER A 95 2.78 1.57 19.80
N VAL A 96 3.40 1.58 18.62
CA VAL A 96 2.70 1.76 17.34
C VAL A 96 1.68 0.64 17.13
N SER A 97 2.06 -0.63 17.33
CA SER A 97 1.17 -1.79 17.26
C SER A 97 -0.10 -1.63 18.07
N THR A 98 0.04 -1.22 19.33
CA THR A 98 -1.11 -1.12 20.21
C THR A 98 -2.01 0.06 19.82
N ALA A 99 -1.42 1.19 19.40
CA ALA A 99 -2.19 2.31 18.89
C ALA A 99 -2.91 1.97 17.57
N ARG A 100 -2.27 1.22 16.68
CA ARG A 100 -2.85 0.75 15.41
C ARG A 100 -4.01 -0.21 15.65
N ALA A 101 -3.85 -1.20 16.53
CA ALA A 101 -4.93 -2.10 16.93
C ALA A 101 -6.06 -1.36 17.66
N THR A 102 -5.74 -0.33 18.46
CA THR A 102 -6.76 0.52 19.08
C THR A 102 -7.52 1.34 18.05
N LEU A 103 -6.88 1.78 16.96
CA LEU A 103 -7.57 2.42 15.84
C LEU A 103 -8.56 1.46 15.15
N ASP A 104 -8.19 0.19 14.96
CA ASP A 104 -9.11 -0.84 14.44
C ASP A 104 -10.33 -1.00 15.35
N ALA A 105 -10.10 -1.10 16.66
CA ALA A 105 -11.17 -1.17 17.65
C ALA A 105 -12.04 0.10 17.63
N ALA A 106 -11.43 1.28 17.58
CA ALA A 106 -12.16 2.55 17.52
C ALA A 106 -13.07 2.64 16.29
N HIS A 107 -12.60 2.14 15.13
CA HIS A 107 -13.45 2.01 13.94
C HIS A 107 -14.57 0.98 14.14
N GLN A 108 -14.27 -0.22 14.64
CA GLN A 108 -15.25 -1.29 14.86
C GLN A 108 -16.37 -0.90 15.82
N TYR A 109 -16.05 -0.13 16.87
CA TYR A 109 -16.98 0.31 17.90
C TYR A 109 -17.47 1.75 17.72
N LEU A 110 -17.17 2.39 16.57
CA LEU A 110 -17.59 3.75 16.21
C LEU A 110 -17.26 4.79 17.30
N CYS A 111 -16.00 4.85 17.70
CA CYS A 111 -15.48 5.78 18.71
C CYS A 111 -14.56 6.83 18.06
N PRO A 112 -15.10 7.95 17.55
CA PRO A 112 -14.33 8.92 16.75
C PRO A 112 -13.22 9.62 17.54
N GLU A 113 -13.47 10.01 18.79
CA GLU A 113 -12.43 10.64 19.62
C GLU A 113 -11.28 9.68 19.97
N LEU A 114 -11.58 8.40 20.19
CA LEU A 114 -10.56 7.39 20.39
C LEU A 114 -9.70 7.20 19.14
N ALA A 115 -10.34 7.16 17.96
CA ALA A 115 -9.64 7.10 16.68
C ALA A 115 -8.73 8.32 16.49
N ARG A 116 -9.21 9.52 16.85
CA ARG A 116 -8.42 10.76 16.81
C ARG A 116 -7.19 10.70 17.70
N LEU A 117 -7.32 10.20 18.93
CA LEU A 117 -6.19 10.03 19.85
C LEU A 117 -5.18 9.01 19.33
N ALA A 118 -5.66 7.88 18.80
CA ALA A 118 -4.80 6.85 18.21
C ALA A 118 -4.03 7.41 17.00
N VAL A 119 -4.72 8.06 16.05
CA VAL A 119 -4.08 8.67 14.87
C VAL A 119 -3.07 9.74 15.28
N GLN A 120 -3.37 10.59 16.27
CA GLN A 120 -2.42 11.60 16.73
C GLN A 120 -1.13 10.98 17.29
N TYR A 121 -1.24 9.82 17.96
CA TYR A 121 -0.06 9.08 18.41
C TYR A 121 0.70 8.45 17.24
N LEU A 122 -0.01 7.86 16.27
CA LEU A 122 0.58 7.25 15.08
C LEU A 122 1.31 8.28 14.21
N GLU A 123 0.70 9.44 13.96
CA GLU A 123 1.30 10.57 13.22
C GLU A 123 2.62 11.04 13.87
N ARG A 124 2.69 11.07 15.22
CA ARG A 124 3.92 11.44 15.95
C ARG A 124 5.04 10.42 15.85
N ASN A 125 4.69 9.15 15.65
CA ASN A 125 5.63 8.04 15.55
C ASN A 125 5.85 7.57 14.11
N LEU A 126 5.31 8.30 13.12
CA LEU A 126 5.40 7.95 11.72
C LEU A 126 6.81 8.22 11.17
N ASN A 127 7.50 7.15 10.77
CA ASN A 127 8.82 7.19 10.14
C ASN A 127 9.01 5.97 9.23
N SER A 128 10.12 5.88 8.50
CA SER A 128 10.36 4.79 7.54
C SER A 128 10.30 3.40 8.18
N ASN A 129 10.67 3.21 9.45
CA ASN A 129 10.64 1.90 10.12
C ASN A 129 9.24 1.49 10.62
N THR A 130 8.34 2.45 10.84
CA THR A 130 7.00 2.20 11.41
C THR A 130 5.89 2.33 10.38
N VAL A 131 6.16 2.92 9.21
CA VAL A 131 5.13 3.29 8.24
C VAL A 131 4.35 2.09 7.71
N LEU A 132 4.97 0.93 7.49
CA LEU A 132 4.26 -0.24 6.97
C LEU A 132 3.26 -0.80 7.98
N GLU A 133 3.65 -0.88 9.25
CA GLU A 133 2.78 -1.27 10.35
C GLU A 133 1.59 -0.32 10.50
N ILE A 134 1.82 0.99 10.31
CA ILE A 134 0.76 2.00 10.37
C ILE A 134 -0.15 1.93 9.14
N TYR A 135 0.43 1.70 7.96
CA TYR A 135 -0.25 1.67 6.66
C TYR A 135 -1.16 0.45 6.50
N GLN A 136 -0.75 -0.71 7.02
CA GLN A 136 -1.48 -1.97 6.88
C GLN A 136 -2.95 -1.82 7.33
N GLY A 137 -3.88 -2.23 6.47
CA GLY A 137 -5.33 -2.19 6.66
C GLY A 137 -5.95 -0.79 6.67
N LEU A 138 -5.17 0.29 6.62
CA LEU A 138 -5.67 1.66 6.81
C LEU A 138 -6.56 2.12 5.64
N SER A 139 -6.32 1.60 4.44
CA SER A 139 -7.13 1.88 3.25
C SER A 139 -8.58 1.41 3.37
N LEU A 140 -8.87 0.44 4.26
CA LEU A 140 -10.23 -0.04 4.54
C LEU A 140 -11.07 1.00 5.29
N TYR A 141 -10.42 1.88 6.04
CA TYR A 141 -11.08 2.93 6.85
C TYR A 141 -11.08 4.29 6.15
N ALA A 142 -10.13 4.51 5.26
CA ALA A 142 -10.04 5.77 4.53
C ALA A 142 -11.18 5.90 3.52
N ASN A 143 -11.59 7.14 3.25
CA ASN A 143 -12.47 7.43 2.12
C ASN A 143 -11.72 7.08 0.83
N HIS A 144 -12.18 6.08 0.08
CA HIS A 144 -11.53 5.53 -1.11
C HIS A 144 -10.70 6.56 -1.91
N ILE A 145 -9.36 6.52 -1.75
CA ILE A 145 -8.43 7.29 -2.59
C ILE A 145 -8.44 6.74 -4.04
N THR A 146 -8.93 5.51 -4.25
CA THR A 146 -8.92 4.78 -5.53
C THR A 146 -10.02 5.16 -6.53
N SER A 147 -10.91 6.12 -6.24
CA SER A 147 -11.90 6.62 -7.23
C SER A 147 -11.32 7.67 -8.21
N GLY A 148 -10.03 7.60 -8.49
CA GLY A 148 -9.28 8.56 -9.32
C GLY A 148 -9.39 8.40 -10.84
N LEU A 149 -10.20 7.48 -11.37
CA LEU A 149 -10.41 7.38 -12.83
C LEU A 149 -11.87 7.30 -13.29
N ASN A 150 -12.90 7.26 -12.41
CA ASN A 150 -14.30 7.22 -12.88
C ASN A 150 -15.37 7.73 -11.89
N ARG A 151 -15.04 8.49 -10.83
CA ARG A 151 -16.07 9.33 -10.18
C ARG A 151 -16.05 10.71 -10.82
N SER A 152 -16.96 10.90 -11.77
CA SER A 152 -17.49 12.22 -12.12
C SER A 152 -17.62 13.06 -10.86
N SER A 153 -16.96 14.21 -10.85
CA SER A 153 -16.85 15.20 -9.78
C SER A 153 -18.19 15.89 -9.41
N ASN A 154 -19.32 15.23 -9.59
CA ASN A 154 -20.66 15.79 -9.42
C ASN A 154 -21.57 14.84 -8.61
N LEU A 155 -21.15 14.44 -7.41
CA LEU A 155 -22.10 13.97 -6.41
C LEU A 155 -22.21 15.05 -5.31
N PRO A 156 -23.41 15.54 -4.98
CA PRO A 156 -23.55 16.57 -3.97
C PRO A 156 -23.03 16.03 -2.65
N THR A 157 -21.96 16.64 -2.12
CA THR A 157 -21.52 16.43 -0.75
C THR A 157 -22.63 16.94 0.16
N ALA A 158 -23.49 16.03 0.61
CA ALA A 158 -24.35 16.33 1.75
C ALA A 158 -23.43 16.76 2.91
N PRO A 159 -23.73 17.86 3.62
CA PRO A 159 -23.04 18.17 4.87
C PRO A 159 -23.07 16.92 5.77
N PRO A 160 -21.98 16.60 6.50
CA PRO A 160 -22.01 15.52 7.46
C PRO A 160 -23.19 15.74 8.40
N ALA A 161 -24.07 14.74 8.49
CA ALA A 161 -25.15 14.77 9.46
C ALA A 161 -24.52 14.84 10.86
N PRO A 162 -25.08 15.61 11.81
CA PRO A 162 -24.63 15.55 13.20
C PRO A 162 -24.71 14.09 13.69
N GLY A 163 -23.58 13.52 14.10
CA GLY A 163 -23.45 12.10 14.49
C GLY A 163 -22.95 11.14 13.40
N ASP A 164 -22.29 11.63 12.34
CA ASP A 164 -21.58 10.77 11.37
C ASP A 164 -20.20 10.34 11.87
N ASP A 165 -20.18 9.54 12.95
CA ASP A 165 -18.96 9.04 13.59
C ASP A 165 -18.05 8.30 12.60
N ALA A 166 -18.67 7.55 11.66
CA ALA A 166 -17.96 6.83 10.61
C ALA A 166 -17.25 7.79 9.63
N GLY A 167 -17.93 8.85 9.20
CA GLY A 167 -17.33 9.89 8.35
C GLY A 167 -16.17 10.62 9.03
N GLU A 168 -16.29 10.91 10.33
CA GLU A 168 -15.21 11.52 11.12
C GLU A 168 -13.97 10.62 11.21
N ILE A 169 -14.17 9.33 11.53
CA ILE A 169 -13.09 8.35 11.58
C ILE A 169 -12.43 8.24 10.20
N ALA A 170 -13.22 8.12 9.13
CA ALA A 170 -12.71 8.00 7.77
C ALA A 170 -11.89 9.22 7.34
N ALA A 171 -12.31 10.44 7.72
CA ALA A 171 -11.56 11.65 7.44
C ALA A 171 -10.18 11.67 8.11
N VAL A 172 -10.12 11.25 9.39
CA VAL A 172 -8.86 11.16 10.15
C VAL A 172 -7.95 10.06 9.59
N CYS A 173 -8.49 8.88 9.27
CA CYS A 173 -7.74 7.78 8.64
C CYS A 173 -7.22 8.16 7.25
N THR A 174 -7.98 8.91 6.45
CA THR A 174 -7.54 9.40 5.12
C THR A 174 -6.32 10.32 5.23
N ARG A 175 -6.29 11.19 6.26
CA ARG A 175 -5.14 12.05 6.52
C ARG A 175 -3.91 11.23 6.91
N LEU A 176 -4.07 10.26 7.81
CA LEU A 176 -2.99 9.37 8.23
C LEU A 176 -2.46 8.55 7.04
N LEU A 177 -3.36 8.02 6.19
CA LEU A 177 -3.00 7.27 4.99
C LEU A 177 -2.16 8.10 4.03
N THR A 178 -2.58 9.35 3.78
CA THR A 178 -1.82 10.29 2.95
C THR A 178 -0.43 10.56 3.54
N ALA A 179 -0.33 10.73 4.87
CA ALA A 179 0.94 10.91 5.54
C ALA A 179 1.84 9.68 5.41
N CYS A 180 1.30 8.47 5.56
CA CYS A 180 2.04 7.21 5.35
C CYS A 180 2.58 7.13 3.92
N LEU A 181 1.73 7.35 2.93
CA LEU A 181 2.12 7.32 1.52
C LEU A 181 3.23 8.33 1.20
N ASN A 182 3.21 9.52 1.81
CA ASN A 182 4.27 10.52 1.63
C ASN A 182 5.62 10.05 2.18
N VAL A 183 5.62 9.33 3.31
CA VAL A 183 6.85 8.75 3.88
C VAL A 183 7.36 7.61 3.01
N ILE A 184 6.48 6.72 2.56
CA ILE A 184 6.82 5.61 1.64
C ILE A 184 7.41 6.17 0.34
N ASP A 185 6.78 7.20 -0.24
CA ASP A 185 7.26 7.83 -1.46
C ASP A 185 8.63 8.50 -1.28
N SER A 186 8.93 9.00 -0.08
CA SER A 186 10.18 9.71 0.22
C SER A 186 11.36 8.78 0.50
N GLU A 187 11.13 7.65 1.16
CA GLU A 187 12.16 6.68 1.57
C GLU A 187 11.80 5.23 1.15
N PRO A 188 11.50 4.96 -0.13
CA PRO A 188 10.94 3.66 -0.54
C PRO A 188 11.90 2.48 -0.35
N GLU A 189 13.22 2.70 -0.47
CA GLU A 189 14.22 1.64 -0.35
C GLU A 189 14.27 1.07 1.07
N ALA A 190 14.34 1.94 2.08
CA ALA A 190 14.32 1.54 3.49
C ALA A 190 12.99 0.89 3.90
N VAL A 191 11.88 1.28 3.26
CA VAL A 191 10.55 0.74 3.49
C VAL A 191 10.41 -0.66 2.87
N PHE A 192 10.74 -0.81 1.59
CA PHE A 192 10.58 -2.07 0.87
C PHE A 192 11.57 -3.15 1.31
N ASP A 193 12.64 -2.82 2.01
CA ASP A 193 13.57 -3.81 2.59
C ASP A 193 13.07 -4.44 3.90
N GLN A 194 11.98 -3.94 4.49
CA GLN A 194 11.44 -4.47 5.74
C GLN A 194 10.71 -5.80 5.56
N GLU A 195 10.73 -6.62 6.61
CA GLU A 195 9.97 -7.87 6.68
C GLU A 195 8.45 -7.61 6.71
N HIS A 196 8.02 -6.52 7.34
CA HIS A 196 6.61 -6.11 7.38
C HIS A 196 6.00 -5.88 5.99
N PHE A 197 6.82 -5.62 4.95
CA PHE A 197 6.32 -5.53 3.59
C PHE A 197 5.65 -6.84 3.14
N GLU A 198 6.19 -7.98 3.57
CA GLU A 198 5.64 -9.30 3.25
C GLU A 198 4.24 -9.46 3.84
N GLU A 199 3.93 -8.82 4.97
CA GLU A 199 2.64 -8.91 5.69
C GLU A 199 1.50 -8.11 5.07
N LEU A 200 1.79 -7.29 4.06
CA LEU A 200 0.78 -6.54 3.32
C LEU A 200 -0.10 -7.49 2.49
N ASN A 201 -1.35 -7.08 2.27
CA ASN A 201 -2.25 -7.77 1.36
C ASN A 201 -1.95 -7.43 -0.12
N SER A 202 -2.51 -8.21 -1.05
CA SER A 202 -2.23 -8.02 -2.48
C SER A 202 -2.66 -6.64 -3.02
N ALA A 203 -3.77 -6.09 -2.52
CA ALA A 203 -4.27 -4.78 -2.95
C ALA A 203 -3.38 -3.62 -2.45
N GLU A 204 -2.82 -3.75 -1.24
CA GLU A 204 -1.84 -2.81 -0.69
C GLU A 204 -0.54 -2.83 -1.48
N VAL A 205 -0.02 -4.02 -1.79
CA VAL A 205 1.17 -4.15 -2.62
C VAL A 205 0.94 -3.56 -4.02
N GLU A 206 -0.22 -3.81 -4.60
CA GLU A 206 -0.62 -3.22 -5.88
C GLU A 206 -0.71 -1.69 -5.81
N GLU A 207 -1.33 -1.15 -4.75
CA GLU A 207 -1.42 0.29 -4.53
C GLU A 207 -0.03 0.91 -4.47
N LEU A 208 0.93 0.30 -3.75
CA LEU A 208 2.29 0.80 -3.60
C LEU A 208 3.13 0.66 -4.88
N ALA A 209 3.10 -0.48 -5.55
CA ALA A 209 3.92 -0.74 -6.73
C ALA A 209 3.56 0.18 -7.91
N CYS A 210 2.27 0.46 -8.09
CA CYS A 210 1.74 1.30 -9.16
C CYS A 210 1.95 2.80 -8.95
N ARG A 211 2.55 3.25 -7.83
CA ARG A 211 2.71 4.69 -7.52
C ARG A 211 3.81 5.34 -8.32
N ASP A 212 3.46 6.30 -9.16
CA ASP A 212 4.45 7.09 -9.91
C ASP A 212 5.31 8.04 -9.04
N SER A 213 4.93 8.26 -7.79
CA SER A 213 5.57 9.19 -6.86
C SER A 213 6.73 8.61 -6.05
N LEU A 214 6.98 7.29 -6.11
CA LEU A 214 8.09 6.67 -5.38
C LEU A 214 9.45 7.23 -5.83
N ARG A 215 10.29 7.66 -4.88
CA ARG A 215 11.65 8.15 -5.12
C ARG A 215 12.69 7.03 -5.07
N LEU A 216 12.52 6.02 -5.93
CA LEU A 216 13.48 4.92 -6.08
C LEU A 216 14.72 5.38 -6.85
N ALA A 217 15.92 5.03 -6.39
CA ALA A 217 17.13 5.19 -7.20
C ALA A 217 17.18 4.14 -8.32
N ASN A 218 16.86 2.89 -7.97
CA ASN A 218 16.86 1.75 -8.89
C ASN A 218 15.51 1.02 -8.82
N GLU A 219 14.96 0.66 -9.98
CA GLU A 219 13.74 -0.15 -10.05
C GLU A 219 13.94 -1.60 -9.59
N SER A 220 15.20 -2.05 -9.51
CA SER A 220 15.56 -3.37 -9.00
C SER A 220 15.09 -3.58 -7.56
N THR A 221 15.13 -2.54 -6.73
CA THR A 221 14.62 -2.59 -5.34
C THR A 221 13.15 -2.97 -5.29
N LEU A 222 12.31 -2.34 -6.12
CA LEU A 222 10.88 -2.68 -6.20
C LEU A 222 10.69 -4.11 -6.71
N PHE A 223 11.41 -4.53 -7.75
CA PHE A 223 11.33 -5.89 -8.26
C PHE A 223 11.66 -6.94 -7.18
N HIS A 224 12.76 -6.75 -6.45
CA HIS A 224 13.18 -7.68 -5.40
C HIS A 224 12.18 -7.73 -4.23
N ALA A 225 11.59 -6.59 -3.87
CA ALA A 225 10.53 -6.55 -2.86
C ALA A 225 9.28 -7.33 -3.30
N LEU A 226 8.86 -7.19 -4.55
CA LEU A 226 7.74 -7.95 -5.12
C LEU A 226 8.03 -9.45 -5.21
N ASP A 227 9.24 -9.83 -5.62
CA ASP A 227 9.67 -11.24 -5.65
C ASP A 227 9.66 -11.86 -4.24
N ARG A 228 10.15 -11.11 -3.24
CA ARG A 228 10.14 -11.54 -1.83
C ARG A 228 8.72 -11.69 -1.29
N TRP A 229 7.85 -10.71 -1.56
CA TRP A 229 6.43 -10.78 -1.19
C TRP A 229 5.75 -11.99 -1.84
N ALA A 230 5.93 -12.19 -3.16
CA ALA A 230 5.33 -13.30 -3.89
C ALA A 230 5.81 -14.66 -3.37
N ALA A 231 7.09 -14.78 -2.99
CA ALA A 231 7.62 -15.98 -2.35
C ALA A 231 7.00 -16.22 -0.95
N SER A 232 6.77 -15.16 -0.17
CA SER A 232 6.07 -15.24 1.12
C SER A 232 4.62 -15.68 0.96
N GLU A 233 3.92 -15.12 -0.03
CA GLU A 233 2.52 -15.46 -0.31
C GLU A 233 2.37 -16.91 -0.79
N CYS A 234 3.32 -17.42 -1.57
CA CYS A 234 3.38 -18.85 -1.89
C CYS A 234 3.50 -19.72 -0.63
N ARG A 235 4.40 -19.35 0.30
CA ARG A 235 4.59 -20.08 1.56
C ARG A 235 3.34 -20.05 2.43
N ARG A 236 2.62 -18.92 2.51
CA ARG A 236 1.34 -18.80 3.24
C ARG A 236 0.27 -19.73 2.68
N ASN A 237 0.23 -19.86 1.36
CA ASN A 237 -0.69 -20.74 0.66
C ASN A 237 -0.24 -22.21 0.64
N GLY A 238 0.87 -22.55 1.30
CA GLY A 238 1.39 -23.92 1.39
C GLY A 238 1.95 -24.47 0.09
N VAL A 239 2.30 -23.61 -0.87
CA VAL A 239 2.90 -23.98 -2.16
C VAL A 239 4.37 -23.58 -2.23
N GLU A 240 5.17 -24.34 -2.96
CA GLU A 240 6.58 -24.01 -3.16
C GLU A 240 6.74 -22.72 -4.00
N PRO A 241 7.71 -21.84 -3.67
CA PRO A 241 7.92 -20.57 -4.36
C PRO A 241 8.62 -20.74 -5.72
N SER A 242 7.96 -21.47 -6.64
CA SER A 242 8.38 -21.60 -8.03
C SER A 242 8.11 -20.32 -8.82
N ALA A 243 8.81 -20.09 -9.95
CA ALA A 243 8.60 -18.91 -10.80
C ALA A 243 7.13 -18.76 -11.27
N SER A 244 6.48 -19.87 -11.63
CA SER A 244 5.06 -19.87 -12.03
C SER A 244 4.12 -19.51 -10.87
N ASN A 245 4.39 -20.03 -9.67
CA ASN A 245 3.57 -19.74 -8.50
C ASN A 245 3.73 -18.28 -8.06
N LYS A 246 4.98 -17.78 -8.04
CA LYS A 246 5.27 -16.38 -7.75
C LYS A 246 4.63 -15.44 -8.78
N ARG A 247 4.67 -15.80 -10.07
CA ARG A 247 3.98 -15.03 -11.12
C ARG A 247 2.47 -14.96 -10.87
N SER A 248 1.87 -16.07 -10.42
CA SER A 248 0.43 -16.16 -10.15
C SER A 248 -0.01 -15.48 -8.85
N ALA A 249 0.92 -15.13 -7.96
CA ALA A 249 0.63 -14.51 -6.66
C ALA A 249 0.24 -13.02 -6.77
N LEU A 250 0.71 -12.33 -7.81
CA LEU A 250 0.43 -10.92 -8.07
C LEU A 250 -0.22 -10.76 -9.45
N SER A 251 -0.97 -9.68 -9.63
CA SER A 251 -1.56 -9.37 -10.94
C SER A 251 -0.47 -8.99 -11.94
N ASP A 252 -0.77 -9.20 -13.22
CA ASP A 252 0.10 -8.76 -14.32
C ASP A 252 0.36 -7.25 -14.27
N ASP A 253 -0.60 -6.46 -13.81
CA ASP A 253 -0.46 -5.00 -13.68
C ASP A 253 0.62 -4.62 -12.66
N VAL A 254 0.75 -5.36 -11.55
CA VAL A 254 1.82 -5.16 -10.58
C VAL A 254 3.18 -5.49 -11.18
N TRP A 255 3.31 -6.63 -11.85
CA TRP A 255 4.58 -7.01 -12.49
C TRP A 255 4.99 -6.02 -13.58
N TYR A 256 4.05 -5.53 -14.38
CA TYR A 256 4.33 -4.55 -15.43
C TYR A 256 4.46 -3.10 -14.92
N SER A 257 4.11 -2.81 -13.67
CA SER A 257 4.34 -1.50 -13.05
C SER A 257 5.83 -1.20 -12.81
N VAL A 258 6.66 -2.24 -12.73
CA VAL A 258 8.12 -2.13 -12.61
C VAL A 258 8.69 -1.58 -13.93
N ARG A 259 9.51 -0.55 -13.84
CA ARG A 259 9.99 0.18 -15.03
C ARG A 259 11.27 -0.45 -15.58
N TYR A 260 11.18 -1.73 -15.96
CA TYR A 260 12.32 -2.54 -16.41
C TYR A 260 13.20 -1.87 -17.49
N PRO A 261 12.66 -1.11 -18.48
CA PRO A 261 13.51 -0.45 -19.48
C PRO A 261 14.45 0.62 -18.91
N LEU A 262 14.26 1.05 -17.66
CA LEU A 262 15.14 2.00 -16.97
C LEU A 262 16.26 1.31 -16.16
N MET A 263 16.20 0.00 -16.01
CA MET A 263 17.27 -0.77 -15.36
C MET A 263 18.49 -0.87 -16.27
N THR A 264 19.66 -1.08 -15.67
CA THR A 264 20.84 -1.52 -16.41
C THR A 264 20.67 -2.93 -16.94
N ASP A 265 21.43 -3.28 -17.99
CA ASP A 265 21.49 -4.63 -18.53
C ASP A 265 21.86 -5.65 -17.44
N ARG A 266 22.83 -5.31 -16.60
CA ARG A 266 23.26 -6.15 -15.48
C ARG A 266 22.13 -6.37 -14.46
N GLU A 267 21.47 -5.31 -13.99
CA GLU A 267 20.37 -5.43 -13.03
C GLU A 267 19.22 -6.27 -13.58
N PHE A 268 18.88 -6.08 -14.85
CA PHE A 268 17.80 -6.83 -15.48
C PHE A 268 18.13 -8.32 -15.64
N ILE A 269 19.36 -8.64 -16.04
CA ILE A 269 19.82 -10.02 -16.25
C ILE A 269 19.92 -10.76 -14.91
N GLU A 270 20.56 -10.16 -13.91
CA GLU A 270 20.79 -10.79 -12.60
C GLU A 270 19.51 -10.91 -11.75
N GLY A 271 18.53 -10.02 -11.94
CA GLY A 271 17.27 -10.03 -11.20
C GLY A 271 16.08 -10.57 -12.01
N PRO A 272 15.31 -9.70 -12.70
CA PRO A 272 14.08 -10.08 -13.40
C PRO A 272 14.21 -11.27 -14.35
N MET A 273 15.25 -11.30 -15.20
CA MET A 273 15.41 -12.38 -16.18
C MET A 273 15.77 -13.71 -15.51
N ALA A 274 16.71 -13.70 -14.56
CA ALA A 274 17.13 -14.90 -13.84
C ALA A 274 16.03 -15.49 -12.96
N SER A 275 15.08 -14.67 -12.49
CA SER A 275 13.96 -15.11 -11.65
C SER A 275 12.98 -16.06 -12.34
N GLY A 276 12.89 -15.99 -13.68
CA GLY A 276 11.90 -16.72 -14.47
C GLY A 276 10.45 -16.22 -14.33
N ILE A 277 10.21 -15.10 -13.64
CA ILE A 277 8.87 -14.50 -13.48
C ILE A 277 8.38 -13.90 -14.81
N LEU A 278 9.30 -13.36 -15.60
CA LEU A 278 9.03 -12.85 -16.94
C LEU A 278 9.17 -13.98 -17.95
N SER A 279 8.26 -14.04 -18.92
CA SER A 279 8.38 -15.01 -20.01
C SER A 279 9.62 -14.73 -20.86
N SER A 280 10.08 -15.73 -21.63
CA SER A 280 11.21 -15.55 -22.54
C SER A 280 10.95 -14.47 -23.59
N GLU A 281 9.69 -14.31 -24.02
CA GLU A 281 9.27 -13.27 -24.97
C GLU A 281 9.31 -11.87 -24.32
N GLU A 282 8.78 -11.73 -23.10
CA GLU A 282 8.86 -10.49 -22.31
C GLU A 282 10.30 -10.07 -22.06
N SER A 283 11.14 -11.02 -21.64
CA SER A 283 12.55 -10.78 -21.36
C SER A 283 13.31 -10.34 -22.60
N ALA A 284 13.10 -11.00 -23.74
CA ALA A 284 13.71 -10.62 -25.01
C ALA A 284 13.27 -9.21 -25.47
N TYR A 285 11.99 -8.89 -25.29
CA TYR A 285 11.45 -7.56 -25.60
C TYR A 285 12.09 -6.46 -24.74
N ILE A 286 12.20 -6.68 -23.42
CA ILE A 286 12.77 -5.69 -22.49
C ILE A 286 14.27 -5.48 -22.77
N VAL A 287 15.05 -6.56 -22.96
CA VAL A 287 16.49 -6.46 -23.29
C VAL A 287 16.71 -5.66 -24.56
N ALA A 288 15.90 -5.89 -25.60
CA ALA A 288 16.00 -5.12 -26.83
C ALA A 288 15.81 -3.61 -26.59
N ARG A 289 14.91 -3.23 -25.68
CA ARG A 289 14.71 -1.81 -25.29
C ARG A 289 15.87 -1.27 -24.48
N ILE A 290 16.40 -2.04 -23.51
CA ILE A 290 17.57 -1.64 -22.69
C ILE A 290 18.81 -1.42 -23.58
N LEU A 291 19.04 -2.28 -24.57
CA LEU A 291 20.16 -2.17 -25.51
C LEU A 291 19.98 -1.08 -26.59
N GLY A 292 18.88 -0.32 -26.55
CA GLY A 292 18.62 0.78 -27.48
C GLY A 292 18.17 0.35 -28.88
N HIS A 293 17.72 -0.91 -29.05
CA HIS A 293 17.10 -1.34 -30.29
C HIS A 293 15.65 -0.82 -30.35
N THR A 294 15.48 0.44 -30.74
CA THR A 294 14.17 0.94 -31.21
C THR A 294 13.88 0.25 -32.53
N ARG A 295 13.01 -0.77 -32.55
CA ARG A 295 12.52 -1.35 -33.81
C ARG A 295 11.98 -0.20 -34.66
N ASN A 296 12.55 -0.03 -35.86
CA ASN A 296 12.00 0.86 -36.88
C ASN A 296 10.49 0.58 -37.02
N ASP A 297 9.69 1.64 -37.10
CA ASP A 297 8.22 1.65 -37.16
C ASP A 297 7.62 0.91 -38.38
N GLU A 298 8.39 0.14 -39.14
CA GLU A 298 7.95 -0.62 -40.32
C GLU A 298 7.40 -2.03 -39.98
N ASN A 299 7.53 -2.48 -38.72
CA ASN A 299 7.02 -3.79 -38.28
C ASN A 299 5.71 -3.70 -37.48
N GLU A 300 4.79 -2.82 -37.88
CA GLU A 300 3.41 -2.73 -37.36
C GLU A 300 2.59 -3.99 -37.67
N GLU A 301 2.91 -4.76 -38.71
CA GLU A 301 2.16 -5.98 -39.06
C GLU A 301 2.39 -7.14 -38.08
N LEU A 302 3.50 -7.15 -37.33
CA LEU A 302 3.74 -8.15 -36.27
C LEU A 302 3.03 -7.80 -34.95
N ARG A 303 2.56 -6.55 -34.77
CA ARG A 303 1.79 -6.14 -33.57
C ARG A 303 0.41 -6.79 -33.51
N ASN A 304 -0.17 -7.14 -34.66
CA ASN A 304 -1.53 -7.69 -34.72
C ASN A 304 -1.59 -9.21 -34.57
N SER A 305 -0.45 -9.91 -34.59
CA SER A 305 -0.36 -11.35 -34.30
C SER A 305 0.06 -11.65 -32.86
N ILE A 306 0.61 -10.67 -32.15
CA ILE A 306 1.07 -10.77 -30.75
C ILE A 306 0.14 -9.90 -29.89
N GLY A 307 -1.11 -10.33 -29.74
CA GLY A 307 -2.09 -9.71 -28.84
C GLY A 307 -1.80 -9.99 -27.36
N GLY A 308 -0.58 -9.71 -26.91
CA GLY A 308 -0.13 -9.90 -25.53
C GLY A 308 0.06 -8.59 -24.76
N PRO A 309 0.15 -8.62 -23.43
CA PRO A 309 0.15 -7.45 -22.52
C PRO A 309 1.41 -6.53 -22.60
N LEU A 310 2.33 -6.78 -23.53
CA LEU A 310 3.57 -6.04 -23.76
C LEU A 310 3.44 -4.51 -23.99
N PRO A 311 2.31 -3.93 -24.44
CA PRO A 311 2.13 -2.48 -24.52
C PRO A 311 2.09 -1.75 -23.17
N ARG A 312 1.96 -2.47 -22.04
CA ARG A 312 1.79 -1.87 -20.70
C ARG A 312 3.10 -1.42 -20.04
N LEU A 313 4.25 -1.79 -20.61
CA LEU A 313 5.56 -1.47 -20.04
C LEU A 313 5.88 0.02 -20.19
N THR A 314 5.90 0.73 -19.06
CA THR A 314 6.24 2.15 -18.99
C THR A 314 7.76 2.35 -19.04
N SER A 315 8.19 3.33 -19.84
CA SER A 315 9.59 3.80 -19.90
C SER A 315 9.76 5.23 -19.38
N THR A 316 8.70 5.82 -18.83
CA THR A 316 8.80 7.10 -18.12
C THR A 316 9.47 6.87 -16.76
N PRO A 317 10.39 7.73 -16.28
CA PRO A 317 10.95 7.64 -14.92
C PRO A 317 9.97 8.12 -13.83
N ARG A 318 10.10 7.59 -12.59
CA ARG A 318 9.20 7.99 -11.48
C ARG A 318 9.43 9.47 -11.17
N VAL A 319 8.40 10.16 -10.68
CA VAL A 319 8.41 11.62 -10.48
C VAL A 319 9.55 12.06 -9.52
N GLY A 320 10.14 11.12 -8.76
CA GLY A 320 11.29 11.32 -7.89
C GLY A 320 12.66 11.43 -8.55
N VAL A 321 12.86 10.95 -9.79
CA VAL A 321 14.17 10.97 -10.44
C VAL A 321 14.37 12.30 -11.17
N ARG A 322 14.61 13.37 -10.41
CA ARG A 322 15.35 14.52 -10.92
C ARG A 322 16.83 14.24 -10.68
N THR A 323 17.46 13.54 -11.61
CA THR A 323 18.90 13.72 -11.79
C THR A 323 19.13 15.20 -12.08
N TYR A 324 19.93 15.85 -11.24
CA TYR A 324 20.52 17.14 -11.54
C TYR A 324 21.46 16.94 -12.74
N GLU A 325 20.92 17.01 -13.95
CA GLU A 325 21.72 17.41 -15.11
C GLU A 325 21.56 18.91 -15.30
N ASP A 326 22.66 19.57 -14.97
CA ASP A 326 23.08 20.94 -15.25
C ASP A 326 22.09 21.81 -16.04
N GLN A 327 21.56 22.81 -15.34
CA GLN A 327 20.78 23.88 -15.93
C GLN A 327 21.73 24.88 -16.61
N SER A 328 22.27 24.49 -17.76
CA SER A 328 22.89 25.41 -18.70
C SER A 328 22.54 25.03 -20.14
N CYS A 329 21.72 25.89 -20.75
CA CYS A 329 21.48 26.09 -22.19
C CYS A 329 20.03 25.84 -22.65
N ARG A 330 19.09 26.66 -22.18
CA ARG A 330 18.02 27.14 -23.06
C ARG A 330 18.56 28.31 -23.87
N MET A 331 18.97 28.09 -25.12
CA MET A 331 18.91 29.12 -26.16
C MET A 331 18.67 28.47 -27.54
N SER A 332 17.55 28.89 -28.13
CA SER A 332 17.28 29.05 -29.57
C SER A 332 17.27 27.82 -30.50
N LYS A 333 16.08 27.52 -31.02
CA LYS A 333 15.83 26.56 -32.11
C LYS A 333 16.64 26.94 -33.37
N PRO A 334 17.42 26.02 -33.97
CA PRO A 334 18.01 26.26 -35.29
C PRO A 334 16.98 25.98 -36.39
N GLY A 335 16.91 26.88 -37.37
CA GLY A 335 16.00 26.78 -38.51
C GLY A 335 16.35 25.62 -39.44
N LYS A 336 15.35 25.14 -40.20
CA LYS A 336 15.40 23.97 -41.12
C LYS A 336 16.59 23.94 -42.10
N LYS A 337 17.30 25.06 -42.29
CA LYS A 337 18.47 25.20 -43.18
C LYS A 337 19.78 24.71 -42.53
N GLU A 338 19.94 24.88 -41.21
CA GLU A 338 21.16 24.50 -40.47
C GLU A 338 21.29 22.98 -40.28
N CYS A 339 20.17 22.26 -40.13
CA CYS A 339 20.14 20.80 -40.09
C CYS A 339 20.60 20.15 -41.42
N GLN A 340 20.37 20.80 -42.56
CA GLN A 340 20.75 20.26 -43.87
C GLN A 340 22.26 20.41 -44.14
N ASP A 341 22.85 21.52 -43.71
CA ASP A 341 24.29 21.77 -43.87
C ASP A 341 25.12 20.94 -42.87
N ASN A 342 24.63 20.74 -41.64
CA ASN A 342 25.24 19.81 -40.68
C ASN A 342 25.18 18.35 -41.17
N ARG A 343 24.11 17.92 -41.85
CA ARG A 343 24.04 16.57 -42.45
C ARG A 343 25.02 16.37 -43.60
N LYS A 344 25.31 17.43 -44.39
CA LYS A 344 26.31 17.38 -45.47
C LYS A 344 27.74 17.39 -44.94
N ASN A 345 28.03 18.13 -43.87
CA ASN A 345 29.35 18.13 -43.25
C ASN A 345 29.65 16.80 -42.54
N ARG A 346 28.68 16.20 -41.85
CA ARG A 346 28.87 14.90 -41.17
C ARG A 346 29.13 13.74 -42.14
N ARG A 347 28.57 13.80 -43.37
CA ARG A 347 28.87 12.82 -44.44
C ARG A 347 30.29 12.95 -45.00
N LYS A 348 30.84 14.16 -45.08
CA LYS A 348 32.25 14.38 -45.50
C LYS A 348 33.23 13.92 -44.42
N GLU A 349 32.89 14.13 -43.16
CA GLU A 349 33.73 13.74 -42.01
C GLU A 349 33.80 12.21 -41.83
N CYS A 350 32.68 11.50 -42.04
CA CYS A 350 32.66 10.03 -42.06
C CYS A 350 33.49 9.42 -43.20
N ALA A 351 33.54 10.06 -44.38
CA ALA A 351 34.37 9.59 -45.49
C ALA A 351 35.87 9.70 -45.16
N THR A 352 36.29 10.79 -44.49
CA THR A 352 37.68 10.98 -44.06
C THR A 352 38.07 10.12 -42.84
N GLN A 353 37.12 9.82 -41.94
CA GLN A 353 37.36 8.96 -40.78
C GLN A 353 37.46 7.48 -41.19
N GLY A 354 36.63 7.02 -42.14
CA GLY A 354 36.69 5.66 -42.69
C GLY A 354 38.00 5.35 -43.41
N GLN A 355 38.61 6.33 -44.08
CA GLN A 355 39.94 6.17 -44.70
C GLN A 355 41.08 6.07 -43.67
N ARG A 356 40.95 6.69 -42.49
CA ARG A 356 41.95 6.62 -41.42
C ARG A 356 41.87 5.32 -40.60
N THR A 357 40.69 4.73 -40.44
CA THR A 357 40.50 3.44 -39.75
C THR A 357 40.93 2.25 -40.62
N CYS A 358 40.67 2.27 -41.93
CA CYS A 358 41.16 1.23 -42.84
C CYS A 358 42.70 1.16 -42.92
N ALA A 359 43.40 2.31 -42.85
CA ALA A 359 44.86 2.35 -42.83
C ALA A 359 45.48 1.82 -41.51
N ARG A 360 44.76 1.94 -40.38
CA ARG A 360 45.21 1.39 -39.09
C ARG A 360 44.99 -0.12 -38.99
N ILE A 361 43.86 -0.62 -39.49
CA ILE A 361 43.56 -2.06 -39.49
C ILE A 361 44.50 -2.82 -40.45
N GLY A 362 44.79 -2.25 -41.62
CA GLY A 362 45.77 -2.83 -42.56
C GLY A 362 47.18 -2.95 -41.97
N ASN A 363 47.64 -1.94 -41.22
CA ASN A 363 48.95 -1.99 -40.55
C ASN A 363 49.00 -3.00 -39.39
N CYS A 364 47.90 -3.21 -38.67
CA CYS A 364 47.84 -4.24 -37.63
C CYS A 364 47.86 -5.66 -38.22
N LEU A 365 47.13 -5.89 -39.32
CA LEU A 365 47.12 -7.19 -40.01
C LEU A 365 48.48 -7.56 -40.61
N VAL A 366 49.20 -6.59 -41.19
CA VAL A 366 50.57 -6.83 -41.71
C VAL A 366 51.55 -7.18 -40.59
N ARG A 367 51.44 -6.56 -39.41
CA ARG A 367 52.30 -6.87 -38.25
C ARG A 367 51.97 -8.23 -37.62
N VAL A 368 50.70 -8.64 -37.61
CA VAL A 368 50.30 -9.96 -37.11
C VAL A 368 50.72 -11.07 -38.08
N LEU A 369 50.61 -10.85 -39.39
CA LEU A 369 51.06 -11.83 -40.39
C LEU A 369 52.59 -11.96 -40.44
N ALA A 370 53.35 -10.88 -40.18
CA ALA A 370 54.81 -10.94 -40.06
C ALA A 370 55.28 -11.77 -38.85
N CYS A 371 54.48 -11.90 -37.79
CA CYS A 371 54.80 -12.73 -36.63
C CYS A 371 54.39 -14.21 -36.79
N ILE A 372 53.69 -14.57 -37.87
CA ILE A 372 53.21 -15.95 -38.12
C ILE A 372 54.07 -16.66 -39.18
N PHE A 373 54.86 -15.91 -39.96
CA PHE A 373 55.69 -16.44 -41.06
C PHE A 373 57.20 -16.20 -40.90
N ASP A 374 57.67 -15.77 -39.72
CA ASP A 374 59.03 -15.96 -39.21
C ASP A 374 58.99 -17.00 -38.08
#